data_AF-X1TBQ6-F1
#
_entry.id   AF-X1TBQ6-F1
#
_cell.length_a   1.000
_cell.length_b   1.000
_cell.length_c   1.000
_cell.angle_alpha   90.00
_cell.angle_beta   90.00
_cell.angle_gamma   90.00
#
_symmetry.space_group_name_H-M   'P 1'
#
loop_
_entity.id
_entity.type
_entity.pdbx_description
1 polymer ?
#
loop_
_entity_poly.entity_id
_entity_poly.type
_entity_poly.pdbx_seq_one_letter_code
_entity_poly.pdbx_strand_id
1 'polypeptide(L)' 'MKKIAIHGFYGEGNLGDEAILKAILQEFSKFPDIEVIVFSSNPKQVSITHGVRS' A
#
# COMPACT_ATOMS: atom_id res chain seq x y z
N MET A 1 -2.89 10.27 15.56
CA MET A 1 -2.88 9.82 14.16
C MET A 1 -1.55 10.11 13.49
N LYS A 2 -0.76 9.06 13.26
CA LYS A 2 0.50 9.13 12.50
C LYS A 2 0.21 8.80 11.03
N LYS A 3 0.92 9.46 10.11
CA LYS A 3 0.79 9.22 8.67
C LYS A 3 2.07 8.59 8.14
N ILE A 4 1.92 7.52 7.36
CA ILE A 4 3.02 6.83 6.70
C ILE A 4 2.82 6.93 5.19
N ALA A 5 3.85 7.38 4.49
CA ALA A 5 3.93 7.31 3.04
C ALA A 5 4.78 6.10 2.64
N ILE A 6 4.25 5.28 1.75
CA ILE A 6 5.00 4.19 1.09
C ILE A 6 5.17 4.59 -0.36
N HIS A 7 6.40 4.64 -0.87
CA HIS A 7 6.68 4.97 -2.26
C HIS A 7 7.35 3.79 -2.95
N GLY A 8 6.78 3.33 -4.06
CA GLY A 8 7.31 2.22 -4.84
C GLY A 8 6.58 2.02 -6.16
N PHE A 9 7.11 1.16 -7.01
CA PHE A 9 6.57 0.90 -8.35
C PHE A 9 5.45 -0.17 -8.33
N TYR A 10 4.45 0.06 -7.48
CA TYR A 10 3.31 -0.84 -7.31
C TYR A 10 2.20 -0.54 -8.33
N GLY A 11 1.37 -1.53 -8.65
CA GLY A 11 0.22 -1.38 -9.55
C GLY A 11 0.46 -1.82 -11.00
N GLU A 12 1.65 -2.29 -11.35
CA GLU A 12 1.99 -2.82 -12.69
C GLU A 12 1.82 -4.35 -12.83
N GLY A 13 1.27 -5.02 -11.82
CA GLY A 13 0.99 -6.46 -11.86
C GLY A 13 2.20 -7.37 -11.59
N ASN A 14 3.31 -6.82 -11.08
CA ASN A 14 4.41 -7.63 -10.58
C ASN A 14 4.00 -8.33 -9.28
N LEU A 15 3.83 -9.65 -9.33
CA LEU A 15 3.38 -10.45 -8.20
C LEU A 15 4.25 -10.27 -6.93
N GLY A 16 5.58 -10.14 -7.10
CA GLY A 16 6.50 -9.96 -5.98
C GLY A 16 6.31 -8.62 -5.29
N ASP A 17 6.21 -7.54 -6.06
CA ASP A 17 6.01 -6.19 -5.51
C ASP A 17 4.66 -6.06 -4.82
N GLU A 18 3.59 -6.62 -5.42
CA GLU A 18 2.27 -6.64 -4.81
C GLU A 18 2.24 -7.46 -3.50
N ALA A 19 2.99 -8.57 -3.44
CA ALA A 19 3.11 -9.37 -2.23
C ALA A 19 3.86 -8.62 -1.12
N ILE A 20 4.94 -7.92 -1.46
CA ILE A 20 5.69 -7.07 -0.52
C ILE A 20 4.79 -5.96 0.02
N LEU A 21 4.09 -5.23 -0.85
CA LEU A 21 3.18 -4.16 -0.42
C LEU A 21 2.10 -4.71 0.53
N LYS A 22 1.48 -5.84 0.17
CA LYS A 22 0.46 -6.48 0.99
C LYS A 22 0.98 -6.86 2.38
N ALA A 23 2.18 -7.42 2.47
CA ALA A 23 2.79 -7.79 3.76
C ALA A 23 3.04 -6.57 4.64
N ILE A 24 3.54 -5.47 4.07
CA ILE A 24 3.76 -4.20 4.79
C ILE A 24 2.43 -3.65 5.33
N LEU A 25 1.39 -3.61 4.48
CA LEU A 25 0.06 -3.11 4.85
C LEU A 25 -0.59 -3.97 5.95
N GLN A 26 -0.43 -5.29 5.87
CA GLN A 26 -0.91 -6.21 6.92
C GLN A 26 -0.22 -5.94 8.26
N GLU A 27 1.09 -5.68 8.28
CA GLU A 27 1.80 -5.35 9.51
C GLU A 27 1.31 -4.01 10.10
N PHE A 28 1.14 -2.99 9.26
CA PHE A 28 0.66 -1.68 9.70
C PHE A 28 -0.80 -1.67 10.15
N SER A 29 -1.64 -2.56 9.61
CA SER A 29 -3.04 -2.69 10.04
C SER A 29 -3.21 -3.06 11.52
N LYS A 30 -2.16 -3.60 12.16
CA LYS A 30 -2.15 -3.94 13.59
C LYS A 30 -2.07 -2.72 14.50
N PHE A 31 -1.75 -1.54 13.94
CA PHE A 31 -1.61 -0.30 14.69
C PHE A 31 -2.81 0.63 14.42
N PRO A 32 -3.71 0.85 15.40
CA PRO A 32 -4.98 1.53 15.17
C PRO A 32 -4.88 3.05 14.91
N ASP A 33 -3.71 3.66 15.11
CA ASP A 33 -3.49 5.11 14.95
C ASP A 33 -2.55 5.45 13.79
N ILE A 34 -2.57 4.64 12.73
CA ILE A 34 -1.77 4.83 11.51
C ILE A 34 -2.68 4.97 10.28
N GLU A 35 -2.42 6.03 9.51
CA GLU A 35 -2.96 6.20 8.17
C GLU A 35 -1.84 5.97 7.15
N VAL A 36 -2.06 5.05 6.20
CA VAL A 36 -1.09 4.74 5.13
C VAL A 36 -1.56 5.35 3.80
N ILE A 37 -0.64 5.98 3.08
CA ILE A 37 -0.82 6.45 1.71
C ILE A 37 0.29 5.83 0.86
N VAL A 38 -0.07 5.24 -0.28
CA VAL A 38 0.87 4.56 -1.17
C VAL A 38 1.06 5.39 -2.44
N PHE A 39 2.24 5.92 -2.68
CA PHE A 39 2.58 6.47 -4.00
C PHE A 39 2.98 5.32 -4.92
N SER A 40 2.21 5.14 -5.99
CA SER A 40 2.32 4.02 -6.91
C SER A 40 2.27 4.47 -8.37
N SER A 41 2.65 3.60 -9.30
CA SER A 41 2.58 3.90 -10.73
C SER A 41 1.15 3.82 -11.28
N ASN A 42 0.32 2.96 -10.69
CA ASN A 42 -1.10 2.84 -10.99
C ASN A 42 -1.97 2.93 -9.73
N PRO A 43 -2.24 4.16 -9.24
CA PRO A 43 -3.04 4.44 -8.05
C PRO A 43 -4.39 3.73 -7.99
N LYS A 44 -5.09 3.67 -9.13
CA LYS A 44 -6.40 3.02 -9.23
C LYS A 44 -6.30 1.52 -8.95
N GLN A 45 -5.32 0.86 -9.56
CA GLN A 45 -5.11 -0.58 -9.38
C GLN A 45 -4.70 -0.91 -7.94
N VAL A 46 -3.78 -0.15 -7.37
CA VAL A 46 -3.32 -0.36 -5.97
C VAL A 46 -4.47 -0.14 -4.99
N SER A 47 -5.28 0.91 -5.19
CA SER A 47 -6.43 1.18 -4.33
C SER A 47 -7.45 0.05 -4.35
N ILE A 48 -7.75 -0.52 -5.54
CA ILE A 48 -8.67 -1.64 -5.70
C ILE A 48 -8.10 -2.93 -5.08
N THR A 49 -6.81 -3.20 -5.29
CA THR A 49 -6.18 -4.48 -4.91
C THR A 49 -5.92 -4.57 -3.40
N HIS A 50 -5.49 -3.46 -2.80
CA HIS A 50 -5.04 -3.43 -1.39
C HIS A 50 -5.97 -2.67 -0.45
N GLY A 51 -6.98 -1.96 -0.97
CA GLY A 51 -7.94 -1.22 -0.13
C GLY A 51 -7.32 -0.03 0.59
N VAL A 52 -6.28 0.58 0.00
CA VAL A 52 -5.57 1.74 0.56
C VAL A 52 -5.74 2.97 -0.32
N ARG A 53 -5.44 4.15 0.21
CA ARG A 53 -5.30 5.34 -0.62
C ARG A 53 -3.99 5.25 -1.39
N SER A 54 -4.07 5.39 -2.70
CA SER A 54 -2.92 5.45 -3.59
C SER A 54 -3.06 6.56 -4.61
#